data_AF-A0A496RYA1-F1
#
_entry.id   AF-A0A496RYA1-F1
#
_cell.length_a   1.000
_cell.length_b   1.000
_cell.length_c   1.000
_cell.angle_alpha   90.00
_cell.angle_beta   90.00
_cell.angle_gamma   90.00
#
_symmetry.space_group_name_H-M   'P 1'
#
loop_
_entity.id
_entity.type
_entity.pdbx_description
1 polymer ?
#
loop_
_entity_poly.entity_id
_entity_poly.type
_entity_poly.pdbx_seq_one_letter_code
_entity_poly.pdbx_strand_id
1 'polypeptide(L)'
;MTIITGAITVLIAVLIFANVLSVAPKAGISVTNETWNFNGSDSSTYTKQLAHGYLVEGTVKVYNSSYTFTEDTDYTVDYTAGKITNMSTGAIGGHSDFANYTDTFGVDYQYEEAETVATRQTTATIFYSSVNLLVIGFIVLAAIFILAVVSRLRK
;
A
#
# COMPACT_ATOMS: atom_id res chain seq x y z
N MET A 1 -10.53 -41.86 0.03
CA MET A 1 -11.03 -40.57 0.57
C MET A 1 -9.94 -39.79 1.29
N THR A 2 -9.14 -40.41 2.17
CA THR A 2 -8.07 -39.77 2.97
C THR A 2 -7.06 -38.90 2.18
N ILE A 3 -6.66 -39.32 0.98
CA ILE A 3 -5.72 -38.54 0.14
C ILE A 3 -6.36 -37.23 -0.36
N ILE A 4 -7.64 -37.30 -0.76
CA ILE A 4 -8.39 -36.14 -1.26
C ILE A 4 -8.64 -35.16 -0.11
N THR A 5 -8.99 -35.67 1.07
CA THR A 5 -9.20 -34.84 2.26
C THR A 5 -7.91 -34.12 2.66
N GLY A 6 -6.77 -34.82 2.71
CA GLY A 6 -5.47 -34.22 3.04
C GLY A 6 -5.03 -33.14 2.04
N ALA A 7 -5.24 -33.37 0.73
CA ALA A 7 -4.91 -32.39 -0.29
C ALA A 7 -5.75 -31.09 -0.16
N ILE A 8 -7.05 -31.22 0.16
CA ILE A 8 -7.94 -30.07 0.37
C ILE A 8 -7.54 -29.31 1.65
N THR A 9 -7.18 -30.00 2.73
CA THR A 9 -6.77 -29.34 3.98
C THR A 9 -5.49 -28.51 3.79
N VAL A 10 -4.51 -29.03 3.05
CA VAL A 10 -3.28 -28.29 2.71
C VAL A 10 -3.60 -27.08 1.83
N LEU A 11 -4.49 -27.22 0.84
CA LEU A 11 -4.91 -26.10 -0.01
C LEU A 11 -5.57 -24.97 0.80
N ILE A 12 -6.50 -25.31 1.69
CA ILE A 12 -7.17 -24.33 2.56
C ILE A 12 -6.14 -23.65 3.47
N ALA A 13 -5.19 -24.40 4.04
CA ALA A 13 -4.13 -23.81 4.87
C ALA A 13 -3.25 -22.83 4.09
N VAL A 14 -2.87 -23.15 2.85
CA VAL A 14 -2.08 -22.26 1.97
C VAL A 14 -2.87 -21.00 1.62
N LEU A 15 -4.15 -21.13 1.30
CA LEU A 15 -5.02 -19.98 0.98
C LEU A 15 -5.23 -19.08 2.21
N ILE A 16 -5.40 -19.65 3.40
CA ILE A 16 -5.50 -18.91 4.65
C ILE A 16 -4.18 -18.18 4.94
N PHE A 17 -3.04 -18.86 4.87
CA PHE A 17 -1.73 -18.23 5.11
C PHE A 17 -1.42 -17.11 4.11
N ALA A 18 -1.80 -17.29 2.85
CA ALA A 18 -1.66 -16.28 1.81
C ALA A 18 -2.50 -15.03 2.09
N ASN A 19 -3.74 -15.21 2.56
CA ASN A 19 -4.59 -14.09 2.96
C ASN A 19 -4.08 -13.42 4.24
N VAL A 20 -3.53 -14.17 5.20
CA VAL A 20 -3.00 -13.60 6.45
C VAL A 20 -1.75 -12.73 6.20
N LEU A 21 -0.85 -13.15 5.30
CA LEU A 21 0.30 -12.32 4.93
C LEU A 21 -0.08 -11.06 4.13
N SER A 22 -1.20 -11.08 3.40
CA SER A 22 -1.67 -9.90 2.67
C SER A 22 -2.39 -8.88 3.56
N VAL A 23 -2.99 -9.33 4.67
CA VAL A 23 -3.71 -8.47 5.65
C VAL A 23 -2.94 -8.19 6.95
N ALA A 24 -1.71 -8.68 7.10
CA ALA A 24 -0.88 -8.35 8.26
C ALA A 24 -0.72 -6.81 8.35
N PRO A 25 -0.93 -6.21 9.54
CA PRO A 25 -0.94 -4.76 9.69
C PRO A 25 0.41 -4.17 9.26
N LYS A 26 0.32 -3.13 8.43
CA LYS A 26 1.43 -2.37 7.88
C LYS A 26 2.17 -1.65 9.01
N ALA A 27 3.26 -2.24 9.52
CA ALA A 27 4.09 -1.61 10.56
C ALA A 27 5.11 -0.69 9.89
N GLY A 28 4.78 0.59 9.74
CA GLY A 28 5.69 1.58 9.18
C GLY A 28 6.68 2.13 10.21
N ILE A 29 7.84 2.59 9.75
CA ILE A 29 8.82 3.31 10.55
C ILE A 29 8.30 4.73 10.75
N SER A 30 8.20 5.18 12.00
CA SER A 30 7.64 6.49 12.32
C SER A 30 8.70 7.59 12.20
N VAL A 31 8.31 8.68 11.54
CA VAL A 31 9.01 9.95 11.54
C VAL A 31 8.11 10.97 12.19
N THR A 32 8.67 11.74 13.12
CA THR A 32 7.94 12.80 13.83
C THR A 32 8.57 14.15 13.58
N ASN A 33 7.72 15.15 13.37
CA ASN A 33 8.05 16.56 13.25
C ASN A 33 9.08 16.86 12.15
N GLU A 34 8.92 16.25 10.97
CA GLU A 34 9.65 16.71 9.80
C GLU A 34 9.15 18.11 9.43
N THR A 35 10.07 19.06 9.36
CA THR A 35 9.71 20.47 9.18
C THR A 35 9.41 20.79 7.72
N TRP A 36 8.22 21.36 7.48
CA TRP A 36 7.83 21.97 6.23
C TRP A 36 7.75 23.49 6.42
N ASN A 37 8.76 24.18 5.88
CA ASN A 37 8.81 25.63 5.84
C ASN A 37 8.33 26.12 4.48
N PHE A 38 7.38 27.05 4.48
CA PHE A 38 7.09 27.85 3.30
C PHE A 38 8.18 28.89 3.17
N ASN A 39 8.88 28.89 2.05
CA ASN A 39 9.85 29.94 1.75
C ASN A 39 9.50 30.49 0.37
N GLY A 40 8.80 31.63 0.41
CA GLY A 40 8.28 32.44 -0.68
C GLY A 40 8.59 31.97 -2.09
N SER A 41 7.58 31.41 -2.75
CA SER A 41 7.38 31.66 -4.16
C SER A 41 5.94 32.09 -4.36
N ASP A 42 5.69 32.95 -5.36
CA ASP A 42 4.39 33.57 -5.68
C ASP A 42 3.31 32.54 -6.11
N SER A 43 3.50 31.25 -5.82
CA SER A 43 2.61 30.17 -6.16
C SER A 43 1.70 29.85 -4.98
N SER A 44 0.39 29.88 -5.22
CA SER A 44 -0.65 29.37 -4.32
C SER A 44 -0.56 27.85 -4.07
N THR A 45 0.36 27.17 -4.74
CA THR A 45 0.65 25.74 -4.62
C THR A 45 2.14 25.54 -4.39
N TYR A 46 2.47 24.90 -3.28
CA TYR A 46 3.79 24.56 -2.81
C TYR A 46 3.83 23.07 -2.50
N THR A 47 4.89 22.43 -2.95
CA THR A 47 5.12 21.01 -2.69
C THR A 47 6.36 20.84 -1.83
N LYS A 48 6.21 20.14 -0.71
CA LYS A 48 7.29 19.65 0.13
C LYS A 48 7.61 18.22 -0.27
N GLN A 49 8.87 17.97 -0.63
CA GLN A 49 9.43 16.63 -0.66
C GLN A 49 9.82 16.24 0.76
N LEU A 50 9.27 15.12 1.27
CA LEU A 50 9.67 14.55 2.54
C LEU A 50 10.98 13.77 2.39
N ALA A 51 11.65 13.52 3.51
CA ALA A 51 12.88 12.73 3.55
C ALA A 51 12.69 11.30 3.03
N HIS A 52 11.48 10.76 3.10
CA HIS A 52 11.15 9.39 2.70
C HIS A 52 9.95 9.35 1.74
N GLY A 53 10.01 8.41 0.78
CA GLY A 53 8.86 7.97 -0.01
C GLY A 53 8.18 6.74 0.60
N TYR A 54 7.27 6.11 -0.14
CA TYR A 54 6.53 4.91 0.29
C TYR A 54 5.89 5.04 1.68
N LEU A 55 5.18 6.14 1.85
CA LEU A 55 4.45 6.46 3.06
C LEU A 55 3.31 5.46 3.32
N VAL A 56 2.94 5.30 4.58
CA VAL A 56 1.78 4.52 4.98
C VAL A 56 0.53 5.38 4.86
N GLU A 57 -0.41 4.96 4.01
CA GLU A 57 -1.71 5.64 3.83
C GLU A 57 -2.42 5.90 5.16
N GLY A 58 -2.94 7.12 5.33
CA GLY A 58 -3.66 7.56 6.52
C GLY A 58 -2.79 7.85 7.75
N THR A 59 -1.45 7.75 7.65
CA THR A 59 -0.54 8.07 8.76
C THR A 59 0.02 9.48 8.71
N VAL A 60 -0.09 10.16 7.56
CA VAL A 60 0.46 11.51 7.37
C VAL A 60 -0.41 12.51 8.13
N LYS A 61 0.23 13.26 9.03
CA LYS A 61 -0.39 14.35 9.79
C LYS A 61 0.41 15.61 9.60
N VAL A 62 -0.21 16.62 9.04
CA VAL A 62 0.35 17.97 8.95
C VAL A 62 -0.26 18.84 10.04
N TYR A 63 0.57 19.56 10.78
CA TYR A 63 0.12 20.42 11.87
C TYR A 63 1.02 21.64 12.04
N ASN A 64 0.50 22.66 12.70
CA ASN A 64 1.30 23.72 13.30
C ASN A 64 1.04 23.75 14.82
N SER A 65 1.44 24.81 15.50
CA SER A 65 1.24 24.94 16.95
C SER A 65 -0.23 24.99 17.39
N SER A 66 -1.16 25.27 16.47
CA SER A 66 -2.55 25.61 16.77
C SER A 66 -3.57 24.69 16.09
N TYR A 67 -3.21 24.08 14.95
CA TYR A 67 -4.12 23.32 14.10
C TYR A 67 -3.46 22.05 13.57
N THR A 68 -4.27 20.99 13.45
CA THR A 68 -3.97 19.84 12.60
C THR A 68 -4.79 19.97 11.34
N PHE A 69 -4.13 19.90 10.20
CA PHE A 69 -4.71 20.08 8.88
C PHE A 69 -5.29 18.76 8.38
N THR A 70 -6.26 18.86 7.47
CA THR A 70 -6.99 17.72 6.93
C THR A 70 -6.55 17.43 5.50
N GLU A 71 -6.15 16.18 5.24
CA GLU A 71 -5.86 15.70 3.90
C GLU A 71 -7.09 15.83 2.99
N ASP A 72 -6.87 16.06 1.69
CA ASP A 72 -7.88 16.33 0.65
C ASP A 72 -8.73 17.59 0.88
N THR A 73 -8.42 18.37 1.92
CA THR A 73 -9.03 19.68 2.19
C THR A 73 -7.97 20.78 2.21
N ASP A 74 -6.91 20.56 2.99
CA ASP A 74 -5.83 21.52 3.21
C ASP A 74 -4.57 21.19 2.40
N TYR A 75 -4.33 19.91 2.16
CA TYR A 75 -3.19 19.39 1.41
C TYR A 75 -3.52 18.04 0.77
N THR A 76 -2.72 17.63 -0.20
CA THR A 76 -2.72 16.29 -0.80
C THR A 76 -1.37 15.61 -0.57
N VAL A 77 -1.36 14.28 -0.60
CA VAL A 77 -0.16 13.46 -0.38
C VAL A 77 0.05 12.51 -1.56
N ASP A 78 1.25 12.54 -2.14
CA ASP A 78 1.77 11.44 -2.94
C ASP A 78 2.48 10.46 -2.02
N TYR A 79 1.76 9.41 -1.61
CA TYR A 79 2.28 8.38 -0.70
C TYR A 79 3.43 7.58 -1.29
N THR A 80 3.57 7.52 -2.62
CA THR A 80 4.66 6.78 -3.25
C THR A 80 5.92 7.64 -3.30
N ALA A 81 5.80 8.87 -3.78
CA ALA A 81 6.93 9.78 -3.92
C ALA A 81 7.32 10.46 -2.59
N GLY A 82 6.47 10.41 -1.57
CA GLY A 82 6.71 11.11 -0.30
C GLY A 82 6.57 12.62 -0.43
N LYS A 83 5.57 13.08 -1.17
CA LYS A 83 5.35 14.52 -1.41
C LYS A 83 4.07 15.00 -0.79
N ILE A 84 4.11 16.15 -0.15
CA ILE A 84 2.94 16.86 0.35
C ILE A 84 2.77 18.13 -0.45
N THR A 85 1.57 18.38 -0.97
CA THR A 85 1.26 19.61 -1.72
C THR A 85 0.09 20.31 -1.05
N ASN A 86 0.21 21.58 -0.72
CA ASN A 86 -0.94 22.32 -0.17
C ASN A 86 -2.01 22.51 -1.25
N MET A 87 -3.25 22.61 -0.80
CA MET A 87 -4.37 22.98 -1.66
C MET A 87 -4.58 24.49 -1.60
N SER A 88 -4.70 25.15 -2.74
CA SER A 88 -4.88 26.61 -2.83
C SER A 88 -6.19 27.10 -2.20
N THR A 89 -7.19 26.24 -2.04
CA THR A 89 -8.46 26.52 -1.34
C THR A 89 -8.45 26.12 0.13
N GLY A 90 -7.41 25.41 0.57
CA GLY A 90 -7.26 24.88 1.91
C GLY A 90 -6.68 25.90 2.89
N ALA A 91 -6.73 25.62 4.19
CA ALA A 91 -6.23 26.54 5.23
C ALA A 91 -4.72 26.80 5.15
N ILE A 92 -3.95 25.91 4.49
CA ILE A 92 -2.51 26.10 4.25
C ILE A 92 -2.27 26.97 3.00
N GLY A 93 -3.08 26.83 1.95
CA GLY A 93 -2.87 27.49 0.65
C GLY A 93 -3.70 28.73 0.38
N GLY A 94 -4.79 28.95 1.11
CA GLY A 94 -5.77 30.01 0.90
C GLY A 94 -5.33 31.40 1.34
N HIS A 95 -4.02 31.63 1.51
CA HIS A 95 -3.49 32.92 1.93
C HIS A 95 -3.29 33.85 0.73
N SER A 96 -3.86 35.05 0.80
CA SER A 96 -3.75 36.07 -0.23
C SER A 96 -2.35 36.69 -0.36
N ASP A 97 -1.49 36.49 0.65
CA ASP A 97 -0.12 36.98 0.69
C ASP A 97 0.86 35.82 0.97
N PHE A 98 0.97 34.92 0.01
CA PHE A 98 1.84 33.73 0.11
C PHE A 98 3.32 34.08 0.16
N ALA A 99 3.71 35.21 -0.43
CA ALA A 99 5.09 35.68 -0.48
C ALA A 99 5.66 36.01 0.90
N ASN A 100 4.81 36.45 1.83
CA ASN A 100 5.19 36.79 3.21
C ASN A 100 4.72 35.75 4.24
N TYR A 101 4.17 34.62 3.79
CA TYR A 101 3.70 33.56 4.67
C TYR A 101 4.90 32.80 5.27
N THR A 102 5.09 32.93 6.59
CA THR A 102 6.28 32.43 7.32
C THR A 102 5.96 31.31 8.30
N ASP A 103 4.86 30.60 8.07
CA ASP A 103 4.47 29.50 8.94
C ASP A 103 5.39 28.28 8.75
N THR A 104 5.64 27.62 9.88
CA THR A 104 6.37 26.37 9.97
C THR A 104 5.40 25.27 10.34
N PHE A 105 5.35 24.22 9.54
CA PHE A 105 4.51 23.07 9.77
C PHE A 105 5.35 21.86 10.17
N GLY A 106 4.84 21.09 11.13
CA GLY A 106 5.32 19.76 11.44
C GLY A 106 4.58 18.72 10.60
N VAL A 107 5.33 17.73 10.13
CA VAL A 107 4.78 16.56 9.43
C VAL A 107 5.19 15.31 10.20
N ASP A 108 4.19 14.59 10.71
CA ASP A 108 4.37 13.23 11.22
C ASP A 108 3.90 12.24 10.17
N TYR A 109 4.63 11.15 9.98
CA TYR A 109 4.24 10.10 9.04
C TYR A 109 4.89 8.77 9.40
N GLN A 110 4.40 7.70 8.78
CA GLN A 110 5.11 6.44 8.74
C GLN A 110 5.52 6.13 7.31
N TYR A 111 6.66 5.46 7.13
CA TYR A 111 7.13 4.99 5.82
C TYR A 111 7.56 3.53 5.87
N GLU A 112 7.61 2.90 4.70
CA GLU A 112 8.23 1.60 4.49
C GLU A 112 9.53 1.77 3.70
N GLU A 113 10.56 1.00 4.06
CA GLU A 113 11.76 0.96 3.24
C GLU A 113 11.44 0.37 1.86
N ALA A 114 11.99 0.98 0.81
CA ALA A 114 11.72 0.61 -0.58
C ALA A 114 11.96 -0.88 -0.86
N GLU A 115 13.02 -1.47 -0.26
CA GLU A 115 13.34 -2.89 -0.40
C GLU A 115 12.26 -3.81 0.21
N THR A 116 11.65 -3.39 1.32
CA THR A 116 10.54 -4.11 1.95
C THR A 116 9.30 -4.08 1.05
N VAL A 117 8.98 -2.92 0.46
CA VAL A 117 7.86 -2.76 -0.48
C VAL A 117 8.06 -3.65 -1.71
N ALA A 118 9.25 -3.62 -2.31
CA ALA A 118 9.59 -4.41 -3.50
C ALA A 118 9.54 -5.92 -3.23
N THR A 119 10.02 -6.34 -2.06
CA THR A 119 9.96 -7.75 -1.64
C THR A 119 8.51 -8.19 -1.49
N ARG A 120 7.65 -7.40 -0.82
CA ARG A 120 6.21 -7.72 -0.68
C ARG A 120 5.49 -7.83 -2.03
N GLN A 121 5.74 -6.92 -2.97
CA GLN A 121 5.14 -6.98 -4.31
C GLN A 121 5.59 -8.23 -5.09
N THR A 122 6.88 -8.56 -5.01
CA THR A 122 7.46 -9.75 -5.65
C THR A 122 6.87 -11.02 -5.04
N THR A 123 6.83 -11.10 -3.71
CA THR A 123 6.25 -12.22 -2.97
C THR A 123 4.77 -12.40 -3.31
N ALA A 124 3.96 -11.33 -3.32
CA ALA A 124 2.56 -11.38 -3.72
C ALA A 124 2.37 -11.92 -5.16
N THR A 125 3.20 -11.47 -6.10
CA THR A 125 3.14 -11.92 -7.50
C THR A 125 3.48 -13.41 -7.65
N ILE A 126 4.53 -13.88 -6.95
CA ILE A 126 4.90 -15.30 -6.93
C ILE A 126 3.79 -16.14 -6.31
N PHE A 127 3.14 -15.66 -5.25
CA PHE A 127 2.01 -16.35 -4.63
C PHE A 127 0.80 -16.46 -5.59
N TYR A 128 0.38 -15.37 -6.23
CA TYR A 128 -0.71 -15.44 -7.22
C TYR A 128 -0.40 -16.39 -8.37
N SER A 129 0.84 -16.34 -8.89
CA SER A 129 1.27 -17.22 -9.98
C SER A 129 1.31 -18.70 -9.57
N SER A 130 1.77 -19.00 -8.35
CA SER A 130 1.83 -20.37 -7.84
C SER A 130 0.46 -20.96 -7.52
N VAL A 131 -0.49 -20.17 -7.01
CA VAL A 131 -1.89 -20.59 -6.82
C VAL A 131 -2.54 -20.95 -8.16
N ASN A 132 -2.36 -20.12 -9.19
CA ASN A 132 -2.90 -20.40 -10.52
C ASN A 132 -2.33 -21.70 -11.12
N LEU A 133 -1.02 -21.93 -10.99
CA LEU A 133 -0.37 -23.16 -11.45
C LEU A 133 -0.89 -24.41 -10.70
N LEU A 134 -1.10 -24.31 -9.39
CA LEU A 134 -1.69 -25.39 -8.60
C LEU A 134 -3.11 -25.72 -9.06
N VAL A 135 -3.96 -24.71 -9.24
CA VAL A 135 -5.34 -24.89 -9.74
C VAL A 135 -5.35 -25.57 -11.11
N ILE A 136 -4.51 -25.10 -12.04
CA ILE A 136 -4.37 -25.71 -13.38
C ILE A 136 -3.90 -27.18 -13.26
N GLY A 137 -2.91 -27.45 -12.41
CA GLY A 137 -2.42 -28.82 -12.17
C GLY A 137 -3.52 -29.77 -11.70
N PHE A 138 -4.40 -29.32 -10.82
CA PHE A 138 -5.54 -30.13 -10.35
C PHE A 138 -6.64 -30.31 -11.41
N ILE A 139 -6.91 -29.29 -12.24
CA ILE A 139 -7.84 -29.41 -13.38
C ILE A 139 -7.32 -30.48 -14.36
N VAL A 140 -6.03 -30.46 -14.67
CA VAL A 140 -5.39 -31.45 -15.55
C VAL A 140 -5.48 -32.85 -14.95
N LEU A 141 -5.18 -33.02 -13.66
CA LEU A 141 -5.30 -34.32 -12.99
C LEU A 141 -6.75 -34.84 -12.99
N ALA A 142 -7.74 -33.97 -12.76
CA ALA A 142 -9.15 -34.33 -12.83
C ALA A 142 -9.56 -34.74 -14.25
N ALA A 143 -9.11 -34.00 -15.27
CA ALA A 143 -9.38 -34.33 -16.67
C ALA A 143 -8.77 -35.69 -17.06
N ILE A 144 -7.51 -35.96 -16.66
CA ILE A 144 -6.86 -37.26 -16.88
C ILE A 144 -7.62 -38.38 -16.18
N PHE A 145 -8.05 -38.16 -14.94
CA PHE A 145 -8.83 -39.16 -14.20
C PHE A 145 -10.15 -39.48 -14.89
N ILE A 146 -10.90 -38.47 -15.33
CA ILE A 146 -12.14 -38.64 -16.10
C ILE A 146 -11.86 -39.41 -17.39
N LEU A 147 -10.80 -39.06 -18.13
CA LEU A 147 -10.41 -39.75 -19.36
C LEU A 147 -10.06 -41.22 -19.11
N ALA A 148 -9.35 -41.51 -18.02
CA ALA A 148 -8.98 -42.87 -17.62
C ALA A 148 -10.20 -43.72 -17.23
N VAL A 149 -11.19 -43.12 -16.56
CA VAL A 149 -12.45 -43.79 -16.21
C VAL A 149 -13.28 -44.06 -17.47
N VAL A 150 -13.48 -43.05 -18.33
CA VAL A 150 -14.27 -43.17 -19.57
C VAL A 150 -13.66 -44.20 -20.52
N SER A 151 -12.32 -44.23 -20.66
CA SER A 151 -11.64 -45.21 -21.51
C SER A 151 -11.74 -46.65 -21.00
N ARG A 152 -11.81 -46.86 -19.68
CA ARG A 152 -12.10 -48.18 -19.10
C ARG A 152 -13.55 -48.62 -19.28
N LEU A 153 -14.50 -47.69 -19.22
CA LEU A 153 -15.93 -47.99 -19.41
C LEU A 153 -16.31 -48.29 -20.87
N ARG A 154 -15.46 -47.93 -21.84
CA ARG A 154 -15.65 -48.23 -23.27
C ARG A 154 -15.02 -49.55 -23.72
N LYS A 155 -14.29 -50.25 -22.85
CA LYS A 155 -13.80 -51.62 -23.08
C LYS A 155 -14.78 -52.62 -22.49
#